data_AF-A0A366CU68-F1
#
_entry.id   AF-A0A366CU68-F1
#
_cell.length_a   1.000
_cell.length_b   1.000
_cell.length_c   1.000
_cell.angle_alpha   90.00
_cell.angle_beta   90.00
_cell.angle_gamma   90.00
#
_symmetry.space_group_name_H-M   'P 1'
#
loop_
_entity.id
_entity.type
_entity.pdbx_description
1 polymer ?
#
loop_
_entity_poly.entity_id
_entity_poly.type
_entity_poly.pdbx_seq_one_letter_code
_entity_poly.pdbx_strand_id
1 'polypeptide(L)'
;HWDSAAAYLVASLRGALGRHRDTPHARTLYQELRAADTFTRLWDTRLSVAYGVRTEQPVHLRDPTTGQPYAAHIHLGAQGTPDLHLCFAYRDPADRPPP
;
A
#
# COMPACT_ATOMS: atom_id res chain seq x y z
N HIS A 1 -4.48 9.90 7.72
CA HIS A 1 -5.11 8.56 7.64
C HIS A 1 -4.09 7.48 7.29
N TRP A 2 -3.23 7.11 8.25
CA TRP A 2 -2.29 5.98 8.10
C TRP A 2 -3.02 4.64 8.00
N ASP A 3 -4.05 4.44 8.83
CA ASP A 3 -4.78 3.16 8.91
C ASP A 3 -5.47 2.79 7.59
N SER A 4 -6.05 3.77 6.89
CA SER A 4 -6.70 3.55 5.59
C SER A 4 -5.69 3.14 4.52
N ALA A 5 -4.51 3.77 4.51
CA ALA A 5 -3.44 3.44 3.58
C ALA A 5 -2.87 2.04 3.84
N ALA A 6 -2.59 1.71 5.10
CA ALA A 6 -2.12 0.40 5.49
C ALA A 6 -3.13 -0.69 5.11
N ALA A 7 -4.43 -0.46 5.35
CA ALA A 7 -5.47 -1.41 4.97
C ALA A 7 -5.57 -1.61 3.45
N TYR A 8 -5.46 -0.54 2.66
CA TYR A 8 -5.47 -0.63 1.21
C TYR A 8 -4.26 -1.41 0.67
N LEU A 9 -3.07 -1.18 1.22
CA LEU A 9 -1.85 -1.91 0.85
C LEU A 9 -1.98 -3.40 1.18
N VAL A 10 -2.50 -3.74 2.37
CA VAL A 10 -2.73 -5.14 2.77
C VAL A 10 -3.76 -5.82 1.86
N ALA A 11 -4.85 -5.13 1.52
CA ALA A 11 -5.86 -5.64 0.58
C ALA A 11 -5.28 -5.88 -0.82
N SER A 12 -4.36 -5.01 -1.27
CA SER A 12 -3.67 -5.16 -2.56
C SER A 12 -2.71 -6.36 -2.55
N LEU A 13 -1.91 -6.49 -1.48
CA LEU A 13 -1.01 -7.62 -1.28
C LEU A 13 -1.75 -8.94 -1.21
N ARG A 14 -2.96 -8.97 -0.64
CA ARG A 14 -3.78 -10.18 -0.62
C ARG A 14 -4.15 -10.66 -2.02
N GLY A 15 -4.50 -9.74 -2.92
CA GLY A 15 -4.79 -10.07 -4.32
C GLY A 15 -3.56 -10.61 -5.06
N ALA A 16 -2.38 -10.04 -4.79
CA ALA A 16 -1.13 -10.48 -5.38
C ALA A 16 -0.67 -11.85 -4.84
N LEU A 17 -0.61 -12.01 -3.51
CA LEU A 17 -0.20 -13.25 -2.85
C LEU A 17 -1.17 -14.39 -3.14
N GLY A 18 -2.48 -14.11 -3.26
CA GLY A 18 -3.48 -15.11 -3.63
C GLY A 18 -3.23 -15.74 -5.01
N ARG A 19 -2.74 -14.97 -5.98
CA ARG A 19 -2.40 -15.45 -7.34
C ARG A 19 -1.13 -16.30 -7.36
N HIS A 20 -0.17 -16.00 -6.49
CA HIS A 20 1.12 -16.70 -6.41
C HIS A 20 1.23 -17.64 -5.20
N ARG A 21 0.11 -18.03 -4.58
CA ARG A 21 0.06 -18.76 -3.30
C ARG A 21 0.87 -20.06 -3.29
N ASP A 22 1.00 -20.69 -4.45
CA ASP A 22 1.69 -21.97 -4.62
C ASP A 22 3.19 -21.80 -4.88
N THR A 23 3.67 -20.57 -5.05
CA THR A 23 5.09 -20.29 -5.25
C THR A 23 5.83 -20.22 -3.91
N PRO A 24 7.03 -20.83 -3.78
CA PRO A 24 7.84 -20.71 -2.57
C PRO A 24 8.15 -19.27 -2.19
N HIS A 25 8.36 -18.41 -3.20
CA HIS A 25 8.70 -17.01 -2.99
C HIS A 25 7.55 -16.21 -2.34
N ALA A 26 6.30 -16.40 -2.80
CA ALA A 26 5.15 -15.74 -2.18
C ALA A 26 4.93 -16.22 -0.74
N ARG A 27 5.20 -17.49 -0.45
CA ARG A 27 5.12 -18.04 0.91
C ARG A 27 6.18 -17.42 1.83
N THR A 28 7.43 -17.29 1.37
CA THR A 28 8.48 -16.62 2.14
C THR A 28 8.14 -15.17 2.41
N LEU A 29 7.77 -14.41 1.37
CA LEU A 29 7.38 -13.00 1.51
C LEU A 29 6.20 -12.82 2.48
N TYR A 30 5.19 -13.70 2.39
CA TYR A 30 4.07 -13.67 3.34
C TYR A 30 4.53 -13.88 4.79
N GLN A 31 5.44 -14.82 5.05
CA GLN A 31 5.97 -15.06 6.40
C GLN A 31 6.77 -13.86 6.93
N GLU A 32 7.59 -13.25 6.09
CA GLU A 32 8.33 -12.03 6.46
C GLU A 32 7.38 -10.88 6.81
N LEU A 33 6.33 -10.66 6.01
CA LEU A 33 5.33 -9.62 6.28
C LEU A 33 4.50 -9.92 7.54
N ARG A 34 4.24 -11.21 7.86
CA ARG A 34 3.55 -11.61 9.09
C ARG A 34 4.33 -11.29 10.36
N ALA A 35 5.64 -11.02 10.29
CA ALA A 35 6.40 -10.54 11.43
C ALA A 35 6.01 -9.10 11.86
N ALA A 36 5.35 -8.33 10.98
CA ALA A 36 4.87 -7.00 11.32
C ALA A 36 3.44 -7.06 11.92
N ASP A 37 3.28 -6.59 13.16
CA ASP A 37 2.00 -6.59 13.89
C ASP A 37 0.87 -5.90 13.12
N THR A 38 1.18 -4.77 12.48
CA THR A 38 0.18 -4.01 11.70
C THR A 38 -0.32 -4.80 10.50
N PHE A 39 0.59 -5.49 9.80
CA PHE A 39 0.24 -6.33 8.65
C PHE A 39 -0.62 -7.51 9.11
N THR A 40 -0.15 -8.25 10.13
CA THR A 40 -0.86 -9.38 10.72
C THR A 40 -2.27 -9.02 11.15
N ARG A 41 -2.43 -7.96 11.93
CA ARG A 41 -3.73 -7.50 12.40
C ARG A 41 -4.67 -7.16 11.24
N LEU A 42 -4.20 -6.40 10.25
CA LEU A 42 -5.02 -6.00 9.11
C LEU A 42 -5.36 -7.18 8.20
N TRP A 43 -4.43 -8.12 8.03
CA TRP A 43 -4.64 -9.34 7.28
C TRP A 43 -5.72 -10.20 7.95
N ASP A 44 -5.61 -10.45 9.26
CA ASP A 44 -6.52 -11.37 9.93
C ASP A 44 -7.93 -10.76 10.15
N THR A 45 -8.04 -9.43 10.32
CA THR A 45 -9.32 -8.78 10.65
C THR A 45 -10.12 -8.24 9.47
N ARG A 46 -9.51 -8.05 8.30
CA ARG A 46 -10.20 -7.52 7.11
C ARG A 46 -10.15 -8.54 5.99
N LEU A 47 -11.24 -8.75 5.25
CA LEU A 47 -11.31 -9.68 4.12
C LEU A 47 -11.17 -9.02 2.74
N SER A 48 -11.06 -7.68 2.70
CA SER A 48 -10.99 -6.92 1.47
C SER A 48 -9.79 -7.32 0.60
N VAL A 49 -10.02 -7.44 -0.70
CA VAL A 49 -8.99 -7.55 -1.73
C VAL A 49 -9.11 -6.34 -2.63
N ALA A 50 -8.01 -5.63 -2.85
CA ALA A 50 -7.98 -4.48 -3.74
C ALA A 50 -7.32 -4.89 -5.06
N TYR A 51 -8.03 -4.71 -6.16
CA TYR A 51 -7.50 -4.78 -7.51
C TYR A 51 -7.29 -3.34 -7.93
N GLY A 52 -6.02 -2.94 -8.12
CA GLY A 52 -5.59 -1.55 -8.04
C GLY A 52 -6.54 -0.51 -8.64
N VAL A 53 -6.77 0.58 -7.90
CA VAL A 53 -6.87 1.98 -8.34
C VAL A 53 -7.47 2.84 -7.22
N ARG A 54 -6.86 4.03 -7.10
CA ARG A 54 -7.20 5.24 -6.30
C ARG A 54 -7.39 5.07 -4.80
N THR A 55 -6.39 5.56 -4.06
CA THR A 55 -6.66 6.30 -2.83
C THR A 55 -7.25 7.65 -3.23
N GLU A 56 -8.58 7.77 -3.32
CA GLU A 56 -9.26 9.05 -3.61
C GLU A 56 -8.87 10.12 -2.57
N GLN A 57 -8.50 9.69 -1.37
CA GLN A 57 -8.00 10.54 -0.30
C GLN A 57 -6.49 10.42 -0.16
N PRO A 58 -5.76 11.54 -0.10
CA PRO A 58 -4.33 11.51 0.16
C PRO A 58 -4.02 10.98 1.55
N VAL A 59 -2.94 10.23 1.64
CA VAL A 59 -2.39 9.74 2.90
C VAL A 59 -1.61 10.87 3.55
N HIS A 60 -1.93 11.16 4.80
CA HIS A 60 -1.22 12.16 5.58
C HIS A 60 -0.05 11.49 6.31
N LEU A 61 1.15 11.95 6.02
CA LEU A 61 2.44 11.42 6.44
C LEU A 61 3.26 12.55 7.10
N ARG A 62 4.38 12.18 7.72
CA ARG A 62 5.38 13.14 8.20
C ARG A 62 6.68 12.88 7.48
N ASP A 63 7.31 13.94 7.00
CA ASP A 63 8.62 13.88 6.39
C ASP A 63 9.64 13.43 7.45
N PRO A 64 10.39 12.33 7.23
CA PRO A 64 11.28 11.77 8.24
C PRO A 64 12.50 12.67 8.52
N THR A 65 12.83 13.58 7.60
CA THR A 65 14.00 14.48 7.72
C THR A 65 13.61 15.80 8.39
N THR A 66 12.45 16.36 8.03
CA THR A 66 12.02 17.68 8.51
C THR A 66 10.92 17.63 9.58
N GLY A 67 10.29 16.47 9.77
CA GLY A 67 9.16 16.27 10.68
C GLY A 67 7.85 16.93 10.24
N GLN A 68 7.87 17.65 9.11
CA GLN A 68 6.72 18.40 8.60
C GLN A 68 5.63 17.46 8.09
N PRO A 69 4.35 17.72 8.41
CA PRO A 69 3.25 16.96 7.84
C PRO A 69 3.17 17.21 6.33
N TYR A 70 2.86 16.17 5.57
CA TYR A 70 2.52 16.26 4.15
C TYR A 70 1.47 15.22 3.77
N ALA A 71 0.69 15.52 2.75
CA ALA A 71 -0.26 14.67 2.08
C ALA A 71 0.38 14.07 0.83
N ALA A 72 0.11 12.79 0.55
CA ALA A 72 0.57 12.12 -0.64
C ALA A 72 -0.50 11.19 -1.22
N HIS A 73 -0.61 11.19 -2.54
CA HIS A 73 -1.42 10.21 -3.25
C HIS A 73 -0.57 8.97 -3.55
N ILE A 74 -1.10 7.79 -3.23
CA ILE A 74 -0.46 6.52 -3.54
C ILE A 74 -1.31 5.81 -4.58
N HIS A 75 -0.70 5.51 -5.72
CA HIS A 75 -1.33 4.78 -6.81
C HIS A 75 -0.66 3.42 -6.97
N LEU A 76 -1.51 2.40 -6.98
CA LEU A 76 -1.16 1.05 -7.39
C LEU A 76 -1.90 0.75 -8.67
N GLY A 77 -1.16 0.67 -9.78
CA GLY A 77 -1.66 0.26 -11.08
C GLY A 77 -1.12 -1.12 -11.45
N ALA A 78 -1.90 -1.88 -12.21
CA ALA A 78 -1.42 -3.09 -12.90
C ALA A 78 -1.63 -2.87 -14.40
N GLN A 79 -0.60 -3.09 -15.22
CA GLN A 79 -0.70 -2.91 -16.67
C GLN A 79 0.02 -4.04 -17.40
N GLY A 80 -0.66 -4.65 -18.37
CA GLY A 80 -0.11 -5.70 -19.24
C GLY A 80 -0.17 -7.09 -18.63
N THR A 81 0.56 -7.33 -17.54
CA THR A 81 0.66 -8.67 -16.90
C THR A 81 0.19 -8.64 -15.44
N PRO A 82 -0.37 -9.74 -14.93
CA PRO A 82 -0.79 -9.81 -13.52
C PRO A 82 0.40 -9.73 -12.54
N ASP A 83 1.61 -9.99 -13.02
CA ASP A 83 2.82 -10.13 -12.20
C ASP A 83 3.53 -8.79 -11.95
N LEU A 84 3.18 -7.74 -12.69
CA LEU A 84 3.84 -6.45 -12.61
C LEU A 84 2.87 -5.37 -12.12
N HIS A 85 3.21 -4.78 -10.98
CA HIS A 85 2.44 -3.71 -10.34
C HIS A 85 3.30 -2.45 -10.29
N LEU A 86 2.74 -1.35 -10.78
CA LEU A 86 3.32 -0.01 -10.69
C LEU A 86 2.85 0.64 -9.39
N CYS A 87 3.80 0.96 -8.51
CA CYS A 87 3.56 1.77 -7.33
C CYS A 87 4.23 3.13 -7.52
N PHE A 88 3.44 4.20 -7.49
CA PHE A 88 3.98 5.56 -7.46
C PHE A 88 3.25 6.38 -6.42
N ALA A 89 4.04 7.18 -5.70
CA ALA A 89 3.56 8.14 -4.72
C ALA A 89 4.04 9.53 -5.10
N TYR A 90 3.15 10.51 -5.00
CA TYR A 90 3.49 11.92 -5.20
C TYR A 90 2.84 12.78 -4.13
N ARG A 91 3.53 13.86 -3.74
CA ARG A 91 3.00 14.84 -2.77
C ARG A 91 1.76 15.51 -3.35
N ASP A 92 0.80 15.78 -2.48
CA ASP A 92 -0.37 16.56 -2.86
C ASP A 92 0.09 17.93 -3.40
N PRO A 93 -0.34 18.33 -4.61
CA PRO A 93 -0.01 19.63 -5.17
C PRO A 93 -0.39 20.80 -4.25
N ALA A 94 -1.39 20.62 -3.38
CA ALA A 94 -1.83 21.63 -2.41
C ALA A 94 -0.82 21.89 -1.28
N ASP A 95 0.11 20.97 -1.02
CA ASP A 95 1.15 21.12 0.01
C ASP A 95 2.39 21.89 -0.47
N ARG A 96 2.38 22.38 -1.71
CA ARG A 96 3.48 23.21 -2.21
C ARG A 96 3.41 24.57 -1.50
N PRO A 97 4.49 25.04 -0.86
CA PRO A 97 4.51 26.40 -0.36
C PRO A 97 4.24 27.38 -1.53
N PRO A 98 3.47 28.46 -1.32
CA PRO A 98 3.22 29.45 -2.35
C PRO A 98 4.55 30.03 -2.87
N PRO A 99 4.59 30.46 -4.15
CA PRO A 99 5.79 31.03 -4.76
C PRO A 99 6.26 32.31 -4.06
#